data_AF-A0A257X996-F1
#
_entry.id   AF-A0A257X996-F1
#
_cell.length_a   1.000
_cell.length_b   1.000
_cell.length_c   1.000
_cell.angle_alpha   90.00
_cell.angle_beta   90.00
_cell.angle_gamma   90.00
#
_symmetry.space_group_name_H-M   'P 1'
#
loop_
_entity.id
_entity.type
_entity.pdbx_description
1 polymer ?
#
loop_
_entity_poly.entity_id
_entity_poly.type
_entity_poly.pdbx_seq_one_letter_code
_entity_poly.pdbx_strand_id
1 'polypeptide(L)'
;AGRYSLQQLEAHLPWQRAVATRMRITVGGGRLGRVPVGRFELDVDVAPDNVAVQPVRIPLLDAGLQLNMLRFERADGRWTGDLSADLEPLSMPELTQALGWPRMAGSVGASVPHVRWRDGVLSLDGQLMIQVFGGYMAASGLQVIEPFGTTPRVLSDLQMRYIDLDALTETFKFGRITGRLDGDVSGLELSRWVPLAFDARVRSSEGDYPRTISQRAVDSITALGGPGATAAIQRTFLGVFERFGYRRIGVSCRLRNGVCEMDGLSDRNGGFVLIEGGGVPALSVVGYNRRVDWQVLLERLARVTETKPVIQ
;
A
#
# COMPACT_ATOMS: atom_id res chain seq x y z
N ALA A 1 2.92 19.74 14.79
CA ALA A 1 1.65 19.59 15.52
C ALA A 1 1.22 18.13 15.49
N GLY A 2 0.72 17.59 16.61
CA GLY A 2 0.68 16.16 16.94
C GLY A 2 0.07 15.25 15.87
N ARG A 3 0.77 14.16 15.52
CA ARG A 3 0.29 13.12 14.59
C ARG A 3 -0.87 12.29 15.16
N TYR A 4 -1.14 12.37 16.45
CA TYR A 4 -2.21 11.61 17.12
C TYR A 4 -2.80 12.47 18.24
N SER A 5 -4.13 12.48 18.37
CA SER A 5 -4.80 13.18 19.48
C SER A 5 -6.06 12.43 19.89
N LEU A 6 -6.27 12.24 21.19
CA LEU A 6 -7.54 11.80 21.75
C LEU A 6 -8.17 12.99 22.48
N GLN A 7 -9.48 13.13 22.39
CA GLN A 7 -10.25 14.20 23.01
C GLN A 7 -11.20 13.59 24.04
N GLN A 8 -11.42 14.31 25.14
CA GLN A 8 -12.34 13.90 26.21
C GLN A 8 -12.06 12.47 26.71
N LEU A 9 -10.82 12.27 27.17
CA LEU A 9 -10.41 11.04 27.84
C LEU A 9 -10.97 11.04 29.27
N GLU A 10 -11.94 10.17 29.51
CA GLU A 10 -12.45 9.89 30.84
C GLU A 10 -12.03 8.46 31.22
N ALA A 11 -11.16 8.34 32.22
CA ALA A 11 -10.68 7.05 32.70
C ALA A 11 -11.13 6.84 34.13
N HIS A 12 -11.90 5.78 34.37
CA HIS A 12 -12.23 5.35 35.73
C HIS A 12 -11.21 4.29 36.14
N LEU A 13 -10.28 4.68 37.01
CA LEU A 13 -9.14 3.88 37.44
C LEU A 13 -9.31 3.44 38.90
N PRO A 14 -10.00 2.31 39.19
CA PRO A 14 -9.96 1.70 40.51
C PRO A 14 -8.63 0.96 40.72
N TRP A 15 -7.49 1.65 40.64
CA TRP A 15 -6.17 0.99 40.67
C TRP A 15 -5.82 0.47 42.07
N GLN A 16 -5.56 -0.84 42.18
CA GLN A 16 -4.97 -1.47 43.35
C GLN A 16 -3.73 -2.26 42.93
N ARG A 17 -2.58 -1.97 43.55
CA ARG A 17 -1.23 -2.48 43.15
C ARG A 17 -1.12 -4.02 43.08
N ALA A 18 -2.00 -4.76 43.75
CA ALA A 18 -1.90 -6.21 43.91
C ALA A 18 -3.11 -7.01 43.36
N VAL A 19 -4.08 -6.35 42.70
CA VAL A 19 -5.31 -7.00 42.23
C VAL A 19 -5.52 -6.69 40.76
N ALA A 20 -5.82 -7.73 39.97
CA ALA A 20 -6.25 -7.56 38.59
C ALA A 20 -7.43 -6.59 38.56
N THR A 21 -7.24 -5.46 37.89
CA THR A 21 -8.20 -4.36 37.87
C THR A 21 -8.75 -4.23 36.47
N ARG A 22 -10.08 -4.28 36.35
CA ARG A 22 -10.76 -3.87 35.11
C ARG A 22 -10.97 -2.37 35.12
N MET A 23 -10.49 -1.71 34.08
CA MET A 23 -10.59 -0.27 33.88
C MET A 23 -11.47 -0.01 32.66
N ARG A 24 -12.35 0.98 32.76
CA ARG A 24 -13.10 1.50 31.61
C ARG A 24 -12.55 2.86 31.23
N ILE A 25 -12.20 3.01 29.96
CA ILE A 25 -11.71 4.25 29.39
C ILE A 25 -12.69 4.68 28.31
N THR A 26 -13.38 5.79 28.53
CA THR A 26 -14.23 6.42 27.53
C THR A 26 -13.40 7.45 26.77
N VAL A 27 -13.39 7.33 25.46
CA VAL A 27 -12.76 8.29 24.55
C VAL A 27 -13.87 9.01 23.82
N GLY A 28 -14.10 10.29 24.12
CA GLY A 28 -15.17 11.07 23.48
C GLY A 28 -14.96 11.31 21.98
N GLY A 29 -13.72 11.18 21.50
CA GLY A 29 -13.37 11.20 20.09
C GLY A 29 -11.87 11.41 19.90
N GLY A 30 -11.40 11.52 18.68
CA GLY A 30 -9.99 11.76 18.43
C GLY A 30 -9.61 11.91 16.97
N ARG A 31 -8.32 11.80 16.71
CA ARG A 31 -7.73 11.81 15.38
C ARG A 31 -6.52 10.88 15.33
N LEU A 32 -6.48 10.02 14.31
CA LEU A 32 -5.31 9.26 13.90
C LEU A 32 -4.70 9.94 12.68
N GLY A 33 -3.61 10.68 12.86
CA GLY A 33 -3.10 11.58 11.84
C GLY A 33 -4.12 12.65 11.49
N ARG A 34 -4.61 12.59 10.25
CA ARG A 34 -5.67 13.47 9.75
C ARG A 34 -7.06 12.83 9.74
N VAL A 35 -7.16 11.55 10.11
CA VAL A 35 -8.41 10.79 10.07
C VAL A 35 -9.15 10.97 11.40
N PRO A 36 -10.41 11.45 11.39
CA PRO A 36 -11.20 11.58 12.61
C PRO A 36 -11.60 10.21 13.16
N VAL A 37 -11.58 10.11 14.48
CA VAL A 37 -12.01 8.94 15.24
C VAL A 37 -13.23 9.33 16.06
N GLY A 38 -14.29 8.54 15.98
CA GLY A 38 -15.51 8.74 16.76
C GLY A 38 -15.34 8.36 18.24
N ARG A 39 -16.41 8.49 19.02
CA ARG A 39 -16.43 8.04 20.41
C ARG A 39 -16.34 6.52 20.48
N PHE A 40 -15.55 6.00 21.42
CA PHE A 40 -15.51 4.57 21.76
C PHE A 40 -15.17 4.37 23.24
N GLU A 41 -15.39 3.15 23.73
CA GLU A 41 -15.10 2.75 25.11
C GLU A 41 -14.17 1.54 25.09
N LEU A 42 -13.11 1.58 25.89
CA LEU A 42 -12.16 0.48 26.09
C LEU A 42 -12.41 -0.15 27.45
N ASP A 43 -12.60 -1.46 27.47
CA ASP A 43 -12.47 -2.25 28.69
C ASP A 43 -11.07 -2.87 28.72
N VAL A 44 -10.28 -2.50 29.73
CA VAL A 44 -8.87 -2.90 29.87
C VAL A 44 -8.70 -3.68 31.16
N ASP A 45 -8.20 -4.91 31.07
CA ASP A 45 -7.79 -5.71 32.20
C ASP A 45 -6.30 -5.45 32.48
N VAL A 46 -5.98 -4.96 33.68
CA VAL A 46 -4.62 -4.59 34.09
C VAL A 46 -4.18 -5.40 35.30
N ALA A 47 -3.04 -6.05 35.18
CA ALA A 47 -2.29 -6.71 36.24
C ALA A 47 -0.82 -6.25 36.21
N PRO A 48 0.01 -6.54 37.24
CA PRO A 48 1.40 -6.08 37.29
C PRO A 48 2.24 -6.43 36.06
N ASP A 49 2.04 -7.63 35.51
CA ASP A 49 2.80 -8.19 34.38
C ASP A 49 1.90 -8.50 33.17
N ASN A 50 0.67 -8.00 33.15
CA ASN A 50 -0.28 -8.26 32.06
C ASN A 50 -1.19 -7.06 31.84
N VAL A 51 -1.37 -6.66 30.59
CA VAL A 51 -2.36 -5.67 30.16
C VAL A 51 -3.09 -6.25 28.96
N ALA A 52 -4.41 -6.35 29.02
CA ALA A 52 -5.21 -6.83 27.90
C ALA A 52 -6.39 -5.88 27.65
N VAL A 53 -6.64 -5.57 26.39
CA VAL A 53 -7.80 -4.79 25.94
C VAL A 53 -8.83 -5.77 25.38
N GLN A 54 -10.06 -5.68 25.88
CA GLN A 54 -11.17 -6.45 25.34
C GLN A 54 -11.49 -6.01 23.90
N PRO A 55 -12.03 -6.91 23.04
CA PRO A 55 -12.33 -6.55 21.67
C PRO A 55 -13.23 -5.31 21.57
N VAL A 56 -12.87 -4.38 20.68
CA VAL A 56 -13.54 -3.09 20.56
C VAL A 56 -13.60 -2.61 19.12
N ARG A 57 -14.74 -2.06 18.73
CA ARG A 57 -14.91 -1.33 17.47
C ARG A 57 -14.62 0.14 17.69
N ILE A 58 -13.59 0.67 17.03
CA ILE A 58 -13.22 2.08 17.06
C ILE A 58 -13.82 2.75 15.79
N PRO A 59 -14.82 3.64 15.91
CA PRO A 59 -15.41 4.29 14.74
C PRO A 59 -14.39 5.18 14.01
N LEU A 60 -14.28 4.99 12.70
CA LEU A 60 -13.32 5.69 11.84
C LEU A 60 -14.03 6.08 10.54
N LEU A 61 -14.26 7.38 10.32
CA LEU A 61 -15.04 7.90 9.18
C LEU A 61 -16.40 7.17 9.05
N ASP A 62 -16.75 6.62 7.88
CA ASP A 62 -17.96 5.85 7.60
C ASP A 62 -17.89 4.37 8.03
N ALA A 63 -16.75 3.93 8.55
CA ALA A 63 -16.47 2.53 8.89
C ALA A 63 -15.99 2.38 10.34
N GLY A 64 -15.17 1.36 10.60
CA GLY A 64 -14.62 1.05 11.91
C GLY A 64 -13.34 0.25 11.84
N LEU A 65 -12.46 0.48 12.82
CA LEU A 65 -11.33 -0.38 13.12
C LEU A 65 -11.74 -1.34 14.23
N GLN A 66 -11.83 -2.62 13.93
CA GLN A 66 -12.05 -3.68 14.91
C GLN A 66 -10.71 -4.07 15.52
N LEU A 67 -10.52 -3.76 16.79
CA LEU A 67 -9.38 -4.27 17.55
C LEU A 67 -9.81 -5.58 18.20
N ASN A 68 -9.38 -6.71 17.62
CA ASN A 68 -9.77 -8.04 18.07
C ASN A 68 -8.93 -8.53 19.25
N MET A 69 -7.67 -8.09 19.28
CA MET A 69 -6.73 -8.46 20.33
C MET A 69 -5.71 -7.33 20.50
N LEU A 70 -5.49 -6.93 21.74
CA LEU A 70 -4.31 -6.20 22.14
C LEU A 70 -3.94 -6.63 23.54
N ARG A 71 -2.83 -7.34 23.66
CA ARG A 71 -2.31 -7.77 24.96
C ARG A 71 -0.82 -7.50 25.06
N PHE A 72 -0.39 -7.18 26.25
CA PHE A 72 1.01 -7.08 26.63
C PHE A 72 1.22 -7.93 27.87
N GLU A 73 2.28 -8.72 27.87
CA GLU A 73 2.69 -9.54 29.00
C GLU A 73 4.17 -9.28 29.28
N ARG A 74 4.56 -9.36 30.55
CA ARG A 74 5.96 -9.27 30.93
C ARG A 74 6.49 -10.67 31.22
N ALA A 75 7.41 -11.13 30.39
CA ALA A 75 8.14 -12.39 30.55
C ALA A 75 9.63 -12.09 30.68
N ASP A 76 10.31 -12.68 31.66
CA ASP A 76 11.74 -12.49 31.92
C ASP A 76 12.18 -11.01 32.00
N GLY A 77 11.32 -10.17 32.61
CA GLY A 77 11.56 -8.73 32.77
C GLY A 77 11.40 -7.90 31.49
N ARG A 78 11.02 -8.51 30.36
CA ARG A 78 10.76 -7.83 29.08
C ARG A 78 9.28 -7.85 28.76
N TRP A 79 8.79 -6.76 28.20
CA TRP A 79 7.44 -6.73 27.67
C TRP A 79 7.40 -7.40 26.30
N THR A 80 6.36 -8.17 26.10
CA THR A 80 5.99 -8.79 24.83
C THR A 80 4.53 -8.46 24.56
N GLY A 81 4.11 -8.46 23.30
CA GLY A 81 2.73 -8.10 22.99
C GLY A 81 2.18 -8.77 21.76
N ASP A 82 0.87 -8.93 21.72
CA ASP A 82 0.15 -9.51 20.60
C ASP A 82 -1.00 -8.60 20.19
N LEU A 83 -1.18 -8.44 18.89
CA LEU A 83 -2.18 -7.57 18.29
C LEU A 83 -2.90 -8.28 17.13
N SER A 84 -4.21 -8.11 17.05
CA SER A 84 -5.05 -8.49 15.92
C SER A 84 -6.06 -7.39 15.68
N ALA A 85 -6.22 -6.98 14.42
CA ALA A 85 -7.15 -5.92 14.07
C ALA A 85 -7.64 -6.06 12.62
N ASP A 86 -8.87 -5.63 12.37
CA ASP A 86 -9.45 -5.55 11.04
C ASP A 86 -9.94 -4.12 10.78
N LEU A 87 -9.66 -3.60 9.60
CA LEU A 87 -10.28 -2.38 9.09
C LEU A 87 -11.50 -2.79 8.26
N GLU A 88 -12.69 -2.44 8.75
CA GLU A 88 -13.93 -2.57 7.98
C GLU A 88 -13.80 -1.79 6.66
N PRO A 89 -14.47 -2.22 5.57
CA PRO A 89 -14.41 -1.52 4.30
C PRO A 89 -14.76 -0.03 4.44
N LEU A 90 -13.73 0.80 4.30
CA LEU A 90 -13.75 2.24 4.50
C LEU A 90 -13.85 2.95 3.15
N SER A 91 -14.67 4.00 3.05
CA SER A 91 -14.79 4.80 1.83
C SER A 91 -13.46 5.48 1.47
N MET A 92 -12.91 5.14 0.30
CA MET A 92 -11.71 5.80 -0.23
C MET A 92 -11.92 7.29 -0.51
N PRO A 93 -13.09 7.75 -1.03
CA PRO A 93 -13.38 9.17 -1.14
C PRO A 93 -13.26 9.93 0.18
N GLU A 94 -13.80 9.37 1.27
CA GLU A 94 -13.75 10.02 2.60
C GLU A 94 -12.34 10.00 3.18
N LEU A 95 -11.66 8.85 3.10
CA LEU A 95 -10.28 8.71 3.57
C LEU A 95 -9.34 9.69 2.87
N THR A 96 -9.43 9.77 1.54
CA THR A 96 -8.52 10.61 0.75
C THR A 96 -8.82 12.09 0.94
N GLN A 97 -10.09 12.47 1.10
CA GLN A 97 -10.46 13.82 1.52
C GLN A 97 -9.87 14.16 2.90
N ALA A 98 -9.97 13.27 3.89
CA ALA A 98 -9.41 13.51 5.23
C ALA A 98 -7.89 13.64 5.21
N LEU A 99 -7.20 12.84 4.37
CA LEU A 99 -5.75 12.88 4.23
C LEU A 99 -5.26 14.05 3.36
N GLY A 100 -6.14 14.67 2.57
CA GLY A 100 -5.79 15.70 1.58
C GLY A 100 -5.08 15.11 0.35
N TRP A 101 -5.44 13.89 -0.01
CA TRP A 101 -4.96 13.18 -1.20
C TRP A 101 -5.93 13.39 -2.38
N PRO A 102 -5.49 13.12 -3.63
CA PRO A 102 -6.42 13.04 -4.76
C PRO A 102 -7.59 12.10 -4.45
N ARG A 103 -8.80 12.51 -4.83
CA ARG A 103 -10.00 11.71 -4.59
C ARG A 103 -9.86 10.36 -5.29
N MET A 104 -9.95 9.29 -4.51
CA MET A 104 -9.92 7.92 -5.03
C MET A 104 -11.31 7.29 -4.90
N ALA A 105 -11.70 6.47 -5.86
CA ALA A 105 -12.97 5.73 -5.82
C ALA A 105 -12.82 4.37 -5.12
N GLY A 106 -13.95 3.78 -4.73
CA GLY A 106 -14.02 2.46 -4.10
C GLY A 106 -13.88 2.49 -2.58
N SER A 107 -13.48 1.36 -2.02
CA SER A 107 -13.26 1.18 -0.58
C SER A 107 -11.91 0.52 -0.31
N VAL A 108 -11.42 0.70 0.92
CA VAL A 108 -10.25 -0.01 1.44
C VAL A 108 -10.63 -0.76 2.71
N GLY A 109 -10.29 -2.04 2.77
CA GLY A 109 -10.42 -2.87 3.96
C GLY A 109 -9.10 -3.57 4.25
N ALA A 110 -8.88 -3.99 5.49
CA ALA A 110 -7.68 -4.74 5.85
C ALA A 110 -7.97 -5.77 6.94
N SER A 111 -7.25 -6.89 6.92
CA SER A 111 -7.27 -7.88 7.98
C SER A 111 -5.86 -8.19 8.44
N VAL A 112 -5.62 -7.97 9.73
CA VAL A 112 -4.34 -8.22 10.40
C VAL A 112 -4.55 -9.38 11.37
N PRO A 113 -4.26 -10.63 10.94
CA PRO A 113 -4.64 -11.82 11.70
C PRO A 113 -3.99 -11.85 13.09
N HIS A 114 -2.66 -11.81 13.16
CA HIS A 114 -1.93 -11.80 14.42
C HIS A 114 -0.52 -11.22 14.23
N VAL A 115 -0.21 -10.19 15.00
CA VAL A 115 1.12 -9.55 15.07
C VAL A 115 1.69 -9.81 16.45
N ARG A 116 2.92 -10.34 16.49
CA ARG A 116 3.68 -10.56 17.72
C ARG A 116 4.82 -9.57 17.81
N TRP A 117 4.90 -8.88 18.94
CA TRP A 117 6.03 -8.05 19.32
C TRP A 117 6.91 -8.78 20.33
N ARG A 118 8.16 -9.08 19.96
CA ARG A 118 9.15 -9.76 20.82
C ARG A 118 10.52 -9.14 20.56
N ASP A 119 11.23 -8.73 21.61
CA ASP A 119 12.62 -8.23 21.53
C ASP A 119 12.86 -7.17 20.43
N GLY A 120 11.95 -6.21 20.30
CA GLY A 120 12.07 -5.14 19.30
C GLY A 120 11.65 -5.52 17.88
N VAL A 121 11.17 -6.75 17.65
CA VAL A 121 10.68 -7.23 16.36
C VAL A 121 9.16 -7.38 16.39
N LEU A 122 8.47 -6.75 15.44
CA LEU A 122 7.08 -7.03 15.10
C LEU A 122 7.06 -8.08 13.98
N SER A 123 6.42 -9.21 14.21
CA SER A 123 6.28 -10.28 13.22
C SER A 123 4.80 -10.58 12.98
N LEU A 124 4.42 -10.67 11.71
CA LEU A 124 3.09 -11.12 11.33
C LEU A 124 3.06 -12.64 11.25
N ASP A 125 2.07 -13.24 11.90
CA ASP A 125 1.73 -14.65 11.77
C ASP A 125 0.55 -14.79 10.82
N GLY A 126 0.77 -15.46 9.68
CA GLY A 126 -0.16 -15.49 8.55
C GLY A 126 0.12 -14.40 7.51
N GLN A 127 -0.93 -13.84 6.92
CA GLN A 127 -0.85 -12.84 5.85
C GLN A 127 -1.70 -11.61 6.17
N LEU A 128 -1.17 -10.43 5.88
CA LEU A 128 -1.88 -9.17 5.97
C LEU A 128 -2.65 -9.03 4.68
N MET A 129 -3.97 -9.04 4.77
CA MET A 129 -4.83 -8.92 3.60
C MET A 129 -5.36 -7.49 3.52
N ILE A 130 -5.27 -6.86 2.36
CA ILE A 130 -5.80 -5.53 2.08
C ILE A 130 -6.71 -5.64 0.85
N GLN A 131 -7.97 -5.25 0.98
CA GLN A 131 -8.90 -5.14 -0.14
C GLN A 131 -8.88 -3.70 -0.62
N VAL A 132 -8.59 -3.47 -1.89
CA VAL A 132 -8.50 -2.12 -2.47
C VAL A 132 -8.68 -2.17 -3.99
N PHE A 133 -9.27 -1.12 -4.57
CA PHE A 133 -9.49 -1.00 -6.02
C PHE A 133 -10.13 -2.25 -6.66
N GLY A 134 -11.13 -2.85 -5.99
CA GLY A 134 -11.84 -4.02 -6.49
C GLY A 134 -11.01 -5.31 -6.61
N GLY A 135 -9.80 -5.32 -6.05
CA GLY A 135 -8.92 -6.49 -5.94
C GLY A 135 -8.38 -6.62 -4.52
N TYR A 136 -7.27 -7.34 -4.37
CA TYR A 136 -6.62 -7.50 -3.07
C TYR A 136 -5.10 -7.47 -3.16
N MET A 137 -4.49 -7.08 -2.06
CA MET A 137 -3.07 -7.15 -1.78
C MET A 137 -2.86 -8.04 -0.55
N ALA A 138 -1.83 -8.88 -0.58
CA ALA A 138 -1.43 -9.74 0.52
C ALA A 138 0.04 -9.50 0.84
N ALA A 139 0.38 -9.33 2.12
CA ALA A 139 1.77 -9.30 2.57
C ALA A 139 2.06 -10.52 3.46
N SER A 140 3.11 -11.26 3.13
CA SER A 140 3.55 -12.45 3.86
C SER A 140 4.97 -12.30 4.37
N GLY A 141 5.30 -13.01 5.45
CA GLY A 141 6.62 -12.93 6.06
C GLY A 141 6.96 -11.53 6.59
N LEU A 142 5.93 -10.71 6.87
CA LEU A 142 6.12 -9.33 7.31
C LEU A 142 6.82 -9.30 8.66
N GLN A 143 8.00 -8.68 8.68
CA GLN A 143 8.75 -8.39 9.89
C GLN A 143 9.17 -6.93 9.89
N VAL A 144 8.96 -6.26 11.03
CA VAL A 144 9.48 -4.91 11.27
C VAL A 144 10.42 -4.97 12.46
N ILE A 145 11.70 -4.74 12.20
CA ILE A 145 12.78 -4.81 13.18
C ILE A 145 13.06 -3.39 13.66
N GLU A 146 13.05 -3.20 14.98
CA GLU A 146 13.27 -1.92 15.66
C GLU A 146 12.40 -0.78 15.08
N PRO A 147 11.05 -0.91 15.04
CA PRO A 147 10.15 0.09 14.44
C PRO A 147 10.30 1.50 15.03
N PHE A 148 10.75 1.59 16.28
CA PHE A 148 10.98 2.83 17.02
C PHE A 148 12.48 3.15 17.21
N GLY A 149 13.37 2.36 16.60
CA GLY A 149 14.82 2.58 16.61
C GLY A 149 15.25 3.61 15.58
N THR A 150 16.57 3.87 15.52
CA THR A 150 17.15 4.84 14.57
C THR A 150 17.27 4.30 13.15
N THR A 151 17.14 2.98 12.95
CA THR A 151 17.29 2.33 11.64
C THR A 151 16.27 1.20 11.52
N PRO A 152 14.96 1.52 11.43
CA PRO A 152 13.94 0.51 11.29
C PRO A 152 14.15 -0.26 9.98
N ARG A 153 13.96 -1.59 10.04
CA ARG A 153 14.04 -2.47 8.86
C ARG A 153 12.73 -3.19 8.66
N VAL A 154 12.34 -3.37 7.40
CA VAL A 154 11.12 -4.11 7.03
C VAL A 154 11.51 -5.21 6.05
N LEU A 155 11.02 -6.42 6.32
CA LEU A 155 11.12 -7.57 5.43
C LEU A 155 9.70 -8.04 5.08
N SER A 156 9.44 -8.34 3.81
CA SER A 156 8.15 -8.90 3.37
C SER A 156 8.22 -9.46 1.96
N ASP A 157 7.26 -10.33 1.62
CA ASP A 157 6.81 -10.53 0.25
C ASP A 157 5.42 -9.91 0.09
N LEU A 158 5.12 -9.38 -1.10
CA LEU A 158 3.82 -8.79 -1.45
C LEU A 158 3.24 -9.47 -2.69
N GLN A 159 1.92 -9.66 -2.68
CA GLN A 159 1.16 -10.11 -3.84
C GLN A 159 -0.03 -9.18 -4.04
N MET A 160 -0.33 -8.85 -5.29
CA MET A 160 -1.48 -8.05 -5.69
C MET A 160 -2.22 -8.82 -6.77
N ARG A 161 -3.54 -8.90 -6.68
CA ARG A 161 -4.36 -9.66 -7.63
C ARG A 161 -5.61 -8.89 -8.00
N TYR A 162 -5.93 -8.93 -9.29
CA TYR A 162 -7.15 -8.38 -9.86
C TYR A 162 -7.40 -6.90 -9.56
N ILE A 163 -6.34 -6.11 -9.35
CA ILE A 163 -6.46 -4.67 -9.10
C ILE A 163 -7.08 -4.00 -10.32
N ASP A 164 -8.17 -3.26 -10.11
CA ASP A 164 -8.86 -2.53 -11.17
C ASP A 164 -7.99 -1.36 -11.64
N LEU A 165 -7.52 -1.43 -12.89
CA LEU A 165 -6.66 -0.41 -13.47
C LEU A 165 -7.40 0.92 -13.68
N ASP A 166 -8.70 0.88 -13.90
CA ASP A 166 -9.49 2.09 -14.15
C ASP A 166 -9.57 2.89 -12.85
N ALA A 167 -9.95 2.22 -11.76
CA ALA A 167 -9.99 2.82 -10.42
C ALA A 167 -8.62 3.33 -9.96
N LEU A 168 -7.55 2.56 -10.25
CA LEU A 168 -6.18 2.94 -9.91
C LEU A 168 -5.70 4.16 -10.70
N THR A 169 -6.02 4.26 -11.99
CA THR A 169 -5.43 5.26 -12.89
C THR A 169 -6.26 6.52 -13.04
N GLU A 170 -7.59 6.44 -12.95
CA GLU A 170 -8.48 7.62 -12.94
C GLU A 170 -8.16 8.57 -11.77
N THR A 171 -7.77 7.99 -10.65
CA THR A 171 -7.39 8.68 -9.43
C THR A 171 -6.21 9.66 -9.61
N PHE A 172 -5.30 9.37 -10.55
CA PHE A 172 -4.10 10.16 -10.78
C PHE A 172 -4.18 10.81 -12.15
N LYS A 173 -3.50 11.96 -12.36
CA LYS A 173 -3.40 12.56 -13.71
C LYS A 173 -2.56 11.74 -14.70
N PHE A 174 -2.32 10.47 -14.40
CA PHE A 174 -1.60 9.50 -15.20
C PHE A 174 -2.28 9.25 -16.55
N GLY A 175 -3.62 9.32 -16.62
CA GLY A 175 -4.42 8.89 -17.77
C GLY A 175 -5.25 7.66 -17.42
N ARG A 176 -6.04 7.14 -18.36
CA ARG A 176 -6.99 6.05 -18.10
C ARG A 176 -6.47 4.75 -18.70
N ILE A 177 -6.42 3.69 -17.90
CA ILE A 177 -6.14 2.32 -18.33
C ILE A 177 -7.27 1.43 -17.83
N THR A 178 -7.94 0.70 -18.71
CA THR A 178 -8.98 -0.27 -18.32
C THR A 178 -8.42 -1.69 -18.32
N GLY A 179 -8.92 -2.53 -17.42
CA GLY A 179 -8.50 -3.93 -17.27
C GLY A 179 -8.15 -4.23 -15.82
N ARG A 180 -7.51 -5.38 -15.59
CA ARG A 180 -7.04 -5.78 -14.25
C ARG A 180 -5.56 -6.05 -14.24
N LEU A 181 -4.95 -5.88 -13.07
CA LEU A 181 -3.52 -5.98 -12.84
C LEU A 181 -3.22 -6.95 -11.70
N ASP A 182 -2.23 -7.81 -11.93
CA ASP A 182 -1.56 -8.60 -10.91
C ASP A 182 -0.14 -8.07 -10.70
N GLY A 183 0.35 -8.19 -9.48
CA GLY A 183 1.75 -7.92 -9.18
C GLY A 183 2.30 -8.81 -8.08
N ASP A 184 3.61 -9.01 -8.09
CA ASP A 184 4.33 -9.71 -7.04
C ASP A 184 5.60 -8.93 -6.73
N VAL A 185 5.92 -8.81 -5.45
CA VAL A 185 7.20 -8.29 -4.96
C VAL A 185 7.77 -9.34 -4.02
N SER A 186 8.91 -9.91 -4.38
CA SER A 186 9.61 -10.90 -3.55
C SER A 186 10.89 -10.34 -2.98
N GLY A 187 11.22 -10.72 -1.74
CA GLY A 187 12.42 -10.30 -1.04
C GLY A 187 12.47 -8.80 -0.79
N LEU A 188 11.34 -8.17 -0.44
CA LEU A 188 11.32 -6.76 -0.10
C LEU A 188 12.13 -6.52 1.16
N GLU A 189 13.15 -5.68 1.05
CA GLU A 189 13.92 -5.15 2.17
C GLU A 189 13.85 -3.63 2.16
N LEU A 190 13.38 -3.06 3.26
CA LEU A 190 13.45 -1.63 3.53
C LEU A 190 14.43 -1.36 4.67
N SER A 191 15.17 -0.26 4.56
CA SER A 191 15.91 0.34 5.68
C SER A 191 15.54 1.81 5.78
N ARG A 192 15.20 2.26 6.99
CA ARG A 192 14.69 3.63 7.22
C ARG A 192 13.55 3.95 6.25
N TRP A 193 12.65 2.98 6.04
CA TRP A 193 11.50 3.06 5.13
C TRP A 193 11.83 3.25 3.64
N VAL A 194 13.11 3.16 3.26
CA VAL A 194 13.55 3.23 1.86
C VAL A 194 13.84 1.82 1.33
N PRO A 195 13.35 1.45 0.14
CA PRO A 195 13.68 0.16 -0.47
C PRO A 195 15.17 0.00 -0.76
N LEU A 196 15.74 -1.11 -0.30
CA LEU A 196 17.12 -1.52 -0.57
C LEU A 196 17.19 -2.61 -1.64
N ALA A 197 16.28 -3.59 -1.56
CA ALA A 197 16.21 -4.71 -2.49
C ALA A 197 14.78 -5.22 -2.63
N PHE A 198 14.46 -5.71 -3.82
CA PHE A 198 13.32 -6.57 -4.12
C PHE A 198 13.41 -7.07 -5.56
N ASP A 199 12.59 -8.07 -5.89
CA ASP A 199 12.24 -8.44 -7.26
C ASP A 199 10.74 -8.21 -7.45
N ALA A 200 10.37 -7.23 -8.28
CA ALA A 200 8.99 -6.86 -8.54
C ALA A 200 8.61 -7.21 -9.98
N ARG A 201 7.39 -7.72 -10.15
CA ARG A 201 6.76 -7.93 -11.45
C ARG A 201 5.32 -7.46 -11.38
N VAL A 202 4.88 -6.77 -12.42
CA VAL A 202 3.53 -6.23 -12.55
C VAL A 202 3.06 -6.54 -13.95
N ARG A 203 1.86 -7.12 -14.08
CA ARG A 203 1.31 -7.54 -15.37
C ARG A 203 -0.21 -7.46 -15.39
N SER A 204 -0.78 -7.32 -16.58
CA SER A 204 -2.23 -7.47 -16.76
C SER A 204 -2.67 -8.86 -16.30
N SER A 205 -3.70 -8.93 -15.46
CA SER A 205 -4.32 -10.19 -15.02
C SER A 205 -4.92 -10.95 -16.20
N GLU A 206 -5.06 -12.26 -16.04
CA GLU A 206 -5.83 -13.09 -16.97
C GLU A 206 -7.34 -12.81 -16.82
N GLY A 207 -8.11 -13.07 -17.88
CA GLY A 207 -9.55 -12.85 -17.94
C GLY A 207 -10.00 -11.94 -19.08
N ASP A 208 -11.29 -11.99 -19.37
CA ASP A 208 -11.93 -11.21 -20.43
C ASP A 208 -12.50 -9.91 -19.86
N TYR A 209 -11.77 -8.82 -20.08
CA TYR A 209 -12.12 -7.48 -19.63
C TYR A 209 -11.79 -6.49 -20.76
N PRO A 210 -12.49 -5.35 -20.85
CA PRO A 210 -12.07 -4.27 -21.74
C PRO A 210 -10.65 -3.82 -21.41
N ARG A 211 -9.74 -3.91 -22.38
CA ARG A 211 -8.31 -3.53 -22.25
C ARG A 211 -8.01 -2.37 -23.17
N THR A 212 -8.12 -1.16 -22.63
CA THR A 212 -7.89 0.08 -23.36
C THR A 212 -6.95 0.99 -22.59
N ILE A 213 -6.16 1.78 -23.30
CA ILE A 213 -5.23 2.75 -22.75
C ILE A 213 -5.44 4.09 -23.46
N SER A 214 -5.54 5.17 -22.68
CA SER A 214 -5.65 6.52 -23.24
C SER A 214 -4.29 7.04 -23.70
N GLN A 215 -4.28 7.98 -24.65
CA GLN A 215 -3.05 8.64 -25.10
C GLN A 215 -2.25 9.24 -23.94
N ARG A 216 -2.92 9.90 -22.99
CA ARG A 216 -2.28 10.45 -21.79
C ARG A 216 -1.55 9.38 -20.96
N ALA A 217 -2.13 8.19 -20.81
CA ALA A 217 -1.49 7.09 -20.09
C ALA A 217 -0.24 6.59 -20.82
N VAL A 218 -0.26 6.54 -22.15
CA VAL A 218 0.92 6.22 -22.97
C VAL A 218 2.02 7.26 -22.77
N ASP A 219 1.67 8.55 -22.81
CA ASP A 219 2.61 9.65 -22.62
C ASP A 219 3.24 9.58 -21.21
N SER A 220 2.43 9.33 -20.17
CA SER A 220 2.90 9.15 -18.80
C SER A 220 3.88 7.97 -18.68
N ILE A 221 3.57 6.81 -19.27
CA ILE A 221 4.47 5.65 -19.27
C ILE A 221 5.78 5.98 -20.00
N THR A 222 5.71 6.68 -21.12
CA THR A 222 6.90 7.08 -21.89
C THR A 222 7.79 8.03 -21.08
N ALA A 223 7.18 8.97 -20.35
CA ALA A 223 7.90 9.91 -19.49
C ALA A 223 8.64 9.23 -18.32
N LEU A 224 8.16 8.07 -17.83
CA LEU A 224 8.87 7.27 -16.83
C LEU A 224 10.22 6.74 -17.34
N GLY A 225 10.32 6.45 -18.63
CA GLY A 225 11.52 5.91 -19.26
C GLY A 225 12.71 6.89 -19.32
N GLY A 226 12.46 8.20 -19.25
CA GLY A 226 13.49 9.25 -19.20
C GLY A 226 13.97 9.81 -20.55
N PRO A 227 14.95 10.74 -20.54
CA PRO A 227 15.53 11.30 -21.76
C PRO A 227 16.18 10.17 -22.58
N GLY A 228 15.76 10.01 -23.84
CA GLY A 228 16.20 8.88 -24.69
C GLY A 228 15.29 7.65 -24.64
N ALA A 229 14.32 7.59 -23.72
CA ALA A 229 13.16 6.71 -23.89
C ALA A 229 12.21 7.30 -24.92
N THR A 230 12.68 7.43 -26.16
CA THR A 230 11.75 7.41 -27.28
C THR A 230 11.22 6.00 -27.33
N ALA A 231 10.12 5.74 -26.62
CA ALA A 231 9.26 4.65 -27.00
C ALA A 231 9.03 4.82 -28.51
N ALA A 232 9.33 3.78 -29.28
CA ALA A 232 8.91 3.75 -30.67
C ALA A 232 7.39 3.54 -30.67
N ILE A 233 6.66 4.57 -30.23
CA ILE A 233 5.22 4.65 -30.35
C ILE A 233 4.99 4.64 -31.86
N GLN A 234 4.25 3.66 -32.35
CA GLN A 234 3.77 3.70 -33.74
C GLN A 234 2.81 4.90 -33.83
N ARG A 235 3.37 6.07 -34.16
CA ARG A 235 2.69 7.37 -34.18
C ARG A 235 1.60 7.48 -35.24
N THR A 236 1.34 6.41 -35.98
CA THR A 236 0.51 6.38 -37.19
C THR A 236 -0.93 6.85 -36.95
N PHE A 237 -1.41 6.95 -35.69
CA PHE A 237 -2.82 7.29 -35.39
C PHE A 237 -3.07 8.21 -34.17
N LEU A 238 -2.05 8.83 -33.56
CA LEU A 238 -2.17 9.58 -32.29
C LEU A 238 -3.00 10.86 -32.34
N GLY A 239 -3.44 11.31 -33.52
CA GLY A 239 -4.29 12.50 -33.68
C GLY A 239 -5.78 12.19 -33.93
N VAL A 240 -6.16 10.93 -34.13
CA VAL A 240 -7.51 10.53 -34.56
C VAL A 240 -8.26 9.75 -33.47
N PHE A 241 -7.54 9.07 -32.57
CA PHE A 241 -8.13 8.22 -31.55
C PHE A 241 -7.66 8.59 -30.14
N GLU A 242 -8.62 8.74 -29.21
CA GLU A 242 -8.33 9.06 -27.81
C GLU A 242 -7.91 7.84 -26.98
N ARG A 243 -8.20 6.62 -27.46
CA ARG A 243 -7.99 5.35 -26.76
C ARG A 243 -7.50 4.27 -27.72
N PHE A 244 -6.62 3.41 -27.22
CA PHE A 244 -6.03 2.29 -27.96
C PHE A 244 -6.29 0.99 -27.22
N GLY A 245 -6.56 -0.09 -27.96
CA GLY A 245 -6.63 -1.42 -27.40
C GLY A 245 -5.24 -2.00 -27.10
N TYR A 246 -5.14 -2.80 -26.04
CA TYR A 246 -3.95 -3.56 -25.72
C TYR A 246 -4.29 -5.01 -25.34
N ARG A 247 -3.35 -5.92 -25.58
CA ARG A 247 -3.48 -7.34 -25.22
C ARG A 247 -2.91 -7.59 -23.84
N ARG A 248 -1.68 -7.15 -23.58
CA ARG A 248 -0.98 -7.33 -22.30
C ARG A 248 -0.17 -6.10 -21.93
N ILE A 249 -0.06 -5.85 -20.63
CA ILE A 249 0.89 -4.92 -20.04
C ILE A 249 1.78 -5.74 -19.11
N GLY A 250 3.08 -5.46 -19.10
CA GLY A 250 4.01 -6.13 -18.19
C GLY A 250 5.30 -5.34 -18.00
N VAL A 251 5.70 -5.21 -16.75
CA VAL A 251 6.97 -4.60 -16.35
C VAL A 251 7.53 -5.35 -15.15
N SER A 252 8.85 -5.49 -15.09
CA SER A 252 9.54 -5.97 -13.90
C SER A 252 10.70 -5.06 -13.53
N CYS A 253 11.05 -5.08 -12.26
CA CYS A 253 12.10 -4.30 -11.65
C CYS A 253 12.83 -5.17 -10.61
N ARG A 254 14.11 -5.45 -10.83
CA ARG A 254 14.98 -5.99 -9.80
C ARG A 254 15.81 -4.85 -9.20
N LEU A 255 15.48 -4.44 -7.98
CA LEU A 255 16.19 -3.38 -7.28
C LEU A 255 17.41 -3.95 -6.55
N ARG A 256 18.61 -3.48 -6.90
CA ARG A 256 19.85 -3.74 -6.14
C ARG A 256 20.72 -2.48 -6.15
N ASN A 257 21.29 -2.12 -5.00
CA ASN A 257 22.22 -0.99 -4.88
C ASN A 257 21.69 0.33 -5.49
N GLY A 258 20.40 0.62 -5.29
CA GLY A 258 19.76 1.83 -5.82
C GLY A 258 19.48 1.81 -7.33
N VAL A 259 19.81 0.74 -8.04
CA VAL A 259 19.52 0.57 -9.47
C VAL A 259 18.43 -0.47 -9.64
N CYS A 260 17.40 -0.11 -10.38
CA CYS A 260 16.39 -1.02 -10.85
C CYS A 260 16.78 -1.57 -12.23
N GLU A 261 16.96 -2.89 -12.31
CA GLU A 261 17.08 -3.61 -13.57
C GLU A 261 15.69 -3.87 -14.13
N MET A 262 15.35 -3.17 -15.21
CA MET A 262 14.03 -3.17 -15.86
C MET A 262 13.93 -4.27 -16.92
N ASP A 263 12.76 -4.90 -16.97
CA ASP A 263 12.38 -5.79 -18.06
C ASP A 263 10.87 -5.72 -18.33
N GLY A 264 10.38 -6.43 -19.35
CA GLY A 264 8.98 -6.41 -19.77
C GLY A 264 8.40 -7.79 -20.06
N LEU A 265 7.44 -7.81 -20.99
CA LEU A 265 6.74 -9.01 -21.46
C LEU A 265 7.64 -9.92 -22.31
N SER A 266 8.55 -9.33 -23.09
CA SER A 266 9.49 -10.02 -23.97
C SER A 266 10.55 -9.08 -24.53
N ASP A 267 11.68 -9.62 -24.98
CA ASP A 267 12.72 -8.85 -25.67
C ASP A 267 12.30 -8.46 -27.09
N ARG A 268 12.67 -7.25 -27.51
CA ARG A 268 12.45 -6.76 -28.88
C ARG A 268 13.50 -5.71 -29.27
N ASN A 269 14.27 -5.99 -30.32
CA ASN A 269 15.21 -5.04 -30.95
C ASN A 269 16.15 -4.33 -29.95
N GLY A 270 16.71 -5.07 -29.00
CA GLY A 270 17.58 -4.51 -27.95
C GLY A 270 16.85 -3.85 -26.77
N GLY A 271 15.53 -3.71 -26.85
CA GLY A 271 14.64 -3.30 -25.75
C GLY A 271 13.77 -4.43 -25.24
N PHE A 272 12.74 -4.07 -24.47
CA PHE A 272 11.73 -4.97 -23.91
C PHE A 272 10.32 -4.39 -24.11
N VAL A 273 9.35 -5.25 -24.40
CA VAL A 273 7.95 -4.88 -24.64
C VAL A 273 7.27 -4.60 -23.30
N LEU A 274 6.83 -3.37 -23.07
CA LEU A 274 6.03 -2.98 -21.90
C LEU A 274 4.54 -3.19 -22.13
N ILE A 275 4.08 -2.79 -23.31
CA ILE A 275 2.68 -2.90 -23.74
C ILE A 275 2.68 -3.60 -25.08
N GLU A 276 1.91 -4.68 -25.14
CA GLU A 276 1.62 -5.37 -26.37
C GLU A 276 0.24 -4.96 -26.88
N GLY A 277 0.19 -4.32 -28.05
CA GLY A 277 -1.05 -3.84 -28.66
C GLY A 277 -2.00 -4.98 -29.04
N GLY A 278 -3.31 -4.68 -29.05
CA GLY A 278 -4.35 -5.61 -29.50
C GLY A 278 -5.62 -4.87 -29.94
N GLY A 279 -6.33 -5.39 -30.93
CA GLY A 279 -7.51 -4.74 -31.51
C GLY A 279 -7.17 -3.65 -32.54
N VAL A 280 -8.15 -2.80 -32.87
CA VAL A 280 -7.98 -1.67 -33.79
C VAL A 280 -8.77 -0.46 -33.24
N PRO A 281 -8.12 0.69 -32.98
CA PRO A 281 -6.68 0.93 -33.07
C PRO A 281 -5.92 0.27 -31.90
N ALA A 282 -4.71 -0.25 -32.16
CA ALA A 282 -3.84 -0.83 -31.15
C ALA A 282 -2.55 -0.03 -30.99
N LEU A 283 -1.97 -0.09 -29.78
CA LEU A 283 -0.68 0.53 -29.51
C LEU A 283 0.26 -0.42 -28.78
N SER A 284 1.51 -0.50 -29.24
CA SER A 284 2.60 -1.18 -28.54
C SER A 284 3.62 -0.18 -28.00
N VAL A 285 4.19 -0.48 -26.84
CA VAL A 285 5.23 0.33 -26.19
C VAL A 285 6.43 -0.55 -25.89
N VAL A 286 7.62 -0.09 -26.30
CA VAL A 286 8.91 -0.75 -26.08
C VAL A 286 9.79 0.17 -25.25
N GLY A 287 10.34 -0.34 -24.16
CA GLY A 287 11.36 0.33 -23.35
C GLY A 287 12.76 -0.12 -23.77
N TYR A 288 13.73 0.80 -23.73
CA TYR A 288 15.13 0.50 -24.07
C TYR A 288 16.08 0.64 -22.86
N ASN A 289 15.66 1.38 -21.82
CA ASN A 289 16.47 1.60 -20.63
C ASN A 289 16.31 0.43 -19.65
N ARG A 290 17.28 -0.49 -19.64
CA ARG A 290 17.30 -1.66 -18.75
C ARG A 290 17.82 -1.37 -17.35
N ARG A 291 18.51 -0.26 -17.15
CA ARG A 291 19.06 0.13 -15.85
C ARG A 291 18.60 1.54 -15.55
N VAL A 292 17.84 1.71 -14.48
CA VAL A 292 17.27 2.99 -14.08
C VAL A 292 17.59 3.21 -12.62
N ASP A 293 18.12 4.39 -12.29
CA ASP A 293 18.27 4.78 -10.88
C ASP A 293 16.89 4.83 -10.22
N TRP A 294 16.76 4.18 -9.07
CA TRP A 294 15.49 4.03 -8.37
C TRP A 294 14.90 5.35 -7.91
N GLN A 295 15.74 6.27 -7.40
CA GLN A 295 15.28 7.59 -6.97
C GLN A 295 14.79 8.40 -8.17
N VAL A 296 15.54 8.35 -9.28
CA VAL A 296 15.12 9.00 -10.53
C VAL A 296 13.78 8.43 -11.03
N LEU A 297 13.56 7.12 -10.92
CA LEU A 297 12.29 6.50 -11.29
C LEU A 297 11.14 7.00 -10.41
N LEU A 298 11.34 7.06 -9.08
CA LEU A 298 10.34 7.57 -8.14
C LEU A 298 10.02 9.05 -8.38
N GLU A 299 11.02 9.87 -8.66
CA GLU A 299 10.82 11.29 -9.02
C GLU A 299 10.00 11.44 -10.30
N ARG A 300 10.26 10.60 -11.31
CA ARG A 300 9.48 10.60 -12.55
C ARG A 300 8.05 10.16 -12.31
N LEU A 301 7.86 9.11 -11.51
CA LEU A 301 6.54 8.63 -11.13
C LEU A 301 5.74 9.71 -10.42
N ALA A 302 6.32 10.36 -9.42
CA ALA A 302 5.71 11.46 -8.68
C ALA A 302 5.29 12.64 -9.60
N ARG A 303 6.08 12.94 -10.63
CA ARG A 303 5.74 13.97 -11.62
C ARG A 303 4.53 13.60 -12.47
N VAL A 304 4.43 12.35 -12.93
CA VAL A 304 3.30 11.93 -13.80
C VAL A 304 2.01 11.65 -13.03
N THR A 305 2.10 11.37 -11.73
CA THR A 305 0.93 11.22 -10.85
C THR A 305 0.52 12.53 -10.17
N GLU A 306 1.32 13.61 -10.32
CA GLU A 306 1.21 14.88 -9.59
C GLU A 306 1.10 14.72 -8.06
N THR A 307 1.61 13.62 -7.53
CA THR A 307 1.67 13.36 -6.09
C THR A 307 3.01 13.86 -5.56
N LYS A 308 3.01 14.61 -4.45
CA LYS A 308 4.27 14.88 -3.74
C LYS A 308 4.86 13.52 -3.33
N PRO A 309 6.12 13.22 -3.66
CA PRO A 309 6.73 11.98 -3.22
C PRO A 309 6.74 11.99 -1.68
N VAL A 310 6.00 11.06 -1.08
CA VAL A 310 6.04 10.85 0.37
C VAL A 310 7.28 10.01 0.65
N ILE A 311 8.45 10.64 0.57
CA ILE A 311 9.69 10.08 1.10
C ILE A 311 9.73 10.55 2.55
N GLN A 312 9.40 9.66 3.49
CA GLN A 312 9.62 9.87 4.93
C GLN A 312 10.79 9.01 5.38
#